data_AF-A0A7W4XXA3-F1
#
_entry.id   AF-A0A7W4XXA3-F1
#
_cell.length_a   1.000
_cell.length_b   1.000
_cell.length_c   1.000
_cell.angle_alpha   90.00
_cell.angle_beta   90.00
_cell.angle_gamma   90.00
#
_symmetry.space_group_name_H-M   'P 1'
#
loop_
_entity.id
_entity.type
_entity.pdbx_description
1 polymer ?
#
loop_
_entity_poly.entity_id
_entity_poly.type
_entity_poly.pdbx_seq_one_letter_code
_entity_poly.pdbx_strand_id
1 'polypeptide(L)'
;MKLIEGFKDFVLRGNVIDLAVAVVIGAAFTGVVTSLVQGLIDPIIAAVGGSANLDGAWVVPLRTLHEGTPQEEVVGIQVGTVMSAVVNFVIVAAVVYFGILTPVNRLLALRKKGEVAAPAAPAEDVLLLTEIRDLLARQAGGTTPPPAARD
;
A
#
# COMPACT_ATOMS: atom_id res chain seq x y z
N MET A 1 33.83 9.99 -14.47
CA MET A 1 32.76 10.89 -14.95
C MET A 1 31.61 10.15 -15.64
N LYS A 2 31.87 9.20 -16.55
CA LYS A 2 30.82 8.42 -17.26
C LYS A 2 29.81 7.66 -16.36
N LEU A 3 30.22 7.22 -15.17
CA LEU A 3 29.33 6.55 -14.21
C LEU A 3 28.30 7.49 -13.57
N ILE A 4 28.69 8.72 -13.25
CA ILE A 4 27.79 9.71 -12.62
C ILE A 4 26.78 10.21 -13.65
N GLU A 5 27.18 10.38 -14.90
CA GLU A 5 26.27 10.70 -16.01
C GLU A 5 25.29 9.56 -16.27
N GLY A 6 25.76 8.30 -16.34
CA GLY A 6 24.89 7.14 -16.52
C GLY A 6 23.90 6.92 -15.35
N PHE A 7 24.32 7.22 -14.11
CA PHE A 7 23.43 7.19 -12.95
C PHE A 7 22.39 8.30 -12.99
N LYS A 8 22.79 9.53 -13.38
CA LYS A 8 21.87 10.65 -13.58
C LYS A 8 20.83 10.31 -14.65
N ASP A 9 21.25 9.75 -15.78
CA ASP A 9 20.35 9.37 -16.88
C ASP A 9 19.41 8.20 -16.50
N PHE A 10 19.84 7.34 -15.56
CA PHE A 10 19.00 6.29 -15.00
C PHE A 10 17.92 6.85 -14.05
N VAL A 11 18.30 7.75 -13.14
CA VAL A 11 17.37 8.39 -12.19
C VAL A 11 16.39 9.30 -12.93
N LEU A 12 16.87 10.05 -13.94
CA LEU A 12 16.03 10.95 -14.76
C LEU A 12 14.99 10.22 -15.63
N ARG A 13 14.97 8.89 -15.66
CA ARG A 13 13.98 8.09 -16.40
C ARG A 13 12.55 8.20 -15.84
N GLY A 14 12.27 9.14 -14.92
CA GLY A 14 10.94 9.49 -14.37
C GLY A 14 10.37 8.40 -13.45
N ASN A 15 10.13 7.22 -14.02
CA ASN A 15 9.59 6.04 -13.32
C ASN A 15 10.41 5.60 -12.10
N VAL A 16 11.73 5.85 -12.08
CA VAL A 16 12.61 5.49 -10.96
C VAL A 16 12.46 6.47 -9.80
N ILE A 17 12.28 7.76 -10.09
CA ILE A 17 12.09 8.80 -9.05
C ILE A 17 10.77 8.59 -8.35
N ASP A 18 9.68 8.38 -9.11
CA ASP A 18 8.35 8.18 -8.52
C ASP A 18 8.30 6.92 -7.65
N LEU A 19 8.95 5.85 -8.09
CA LEU A 19 9.08 4.62 -7.30
C LEU A 19 9.92 4.85 -6.04
N ALA A 20 11.05 5.54 -6.15
CA ALA A 20 11.91 5.84 -5.00
C ALA A 20 11.17 6.69 -3.95
N VAL A 21 10.44 7.71 -4.39
CA VAL A 21 9.62 8.57 -3.51
C VAL A 21 8.53 7.75 -2.83
N ALA A 22 7.82 6.88 -3.57
CA ALA A 22 6.79 6.03 -3.01
C ALA A 22 7.33 5.10 -1.90
N VAL A 23 8.51 4.49 -2.11
CA VAL A 23 9.14 3.61 -1.12
C VAL A 23 9.58 4.38 0.13
N VAL A 24 10.23 5.54 -0.03
CA VAL A 24 10.69 6.37 1.10
C VAL A 24 9.50 6.87 1.93
N ILE A 25 8.46 7.37 1.27
CA ILE A 25 7.24 7.84 1.97
C ILE A 25 6.55 6.66 2.66
N GLY A 26 6.45 5.50 2.02
CA GLY A 26 5.87 4.29 2.62
C GLY A 26 6.62 3.85 3.88
N ALA A 27 7.95 3.88 3.86
CA ALA A 27 8.78 3.54 5.02
C ALA A 27 8.62 4.55 6.17
N ALA A 28 8.70 5.85 5.86
CA ALA A 28 8.50 6.91 6.85
C ALA A 28 7.10 6.85 7.48
N PHE A 29 6.08 6.62 6.65
CA PHE A 29 4.70 6.51 7.08
C PHE A 29 4.48 5.29 8.01
N THR A 30 5.07 4.14 7.68
CA THR A 30 5.05 2.96 8.56
C THR A 30 5.60 3.29 9.95
N GLY A 31 6.70 4.05 10.02
CA GLY A 31 7.27 4.52 11.29
C GLY A 31 6.31 5.37 12.13
N VAL A 32 5.56 6.28 11.49
CA VAL A 32 4.56 7.12 12.18
C VAL A 32 3.40 6.28 12.73
N VAL A 33 2.92 5.29 11.96
CA VAL A 33 1.84 4.42 12.41
C VAL A 33 2.31 3.55 13.57
N THR A 34 3.50 2.97 13.46
CA THR A 34 4.08 2.14 14.53
C THR A 34 4.25 2.94 15.82
N SER A 35 4.75 4.18 15.75
CA SER A 35 4.90 5.02 16.94
C SER A 35 3.57 5.43 17.56
N LEU A 36 2.53 5.64 16.75
CA LEU A 36 1.18 5.90 17.25
C LEU A 36 0.59 4.67 17.94
N VAL A 37 0.75 3.48 17.36
CA VAL A 37 0.26 2.23 17.96
C VAL A 37 0.98 1.97 19.27
N GLN A 38 2.31 2.00 19.27
CA GLN A 38 3.12 1.79 20.47
C GLN A 38 2.90 2.87 21.56
N GLY A 39 2.73 4.13 21.14
CA GLY A 39 2.62 5.25 22.07
C GLY A 39 1.22 5.46 22.64
N LEU A 40 0.17 5.08 21.91
CA LEU A 40 -1.22 5.38 22.29
C LEU A 40 -2.08 4.13 22.43
N ILE A 41 -1.97 3.18 21.50
CA ILE A 41 -2.87 2.02 21.46
C ILE A 41 -2.41 0.91 22.41
N ASP A 42 -1.13 0.56 22.39
CA ASP A 42 -0.54 -0.44 23.29
C ASP A 42 -0.79 -0.13 24.79
N PRO A 43 -0.63 1.11 25.30
CA PRO A 43 -0.94 1.40 26.70
C PRO A 43 -2.45 1.32 27.02
N ILE A 44 -3.33 1.65 26.07
CA ILE A 44 -4.79 1.51 26.25
C ILE A 44 -5.15 0.03 26.33
N ILE A 45 -4.59 -0.79 25.44
CA ILE A 45 -4.79 -2.25 25.45
C ILE A 45 -4.21 -2.84 26.73
N ALA A 46 -3.02 -2.43 27.16
CA ALA A 46 -2.42 -2.86 28.42
C ALA A 46 -3.28 -2.50 29.64
N ALA A 47 -3.91 -1.32 29.63
CA ALA A 47 -4.77 -0.84 30.70
C ALA A 47 -6.13 -1.56 30.79
N VAL A 48 -6.68 -2.02 29.66
CA VAL A 48 -8.02 -2.64 29.59
C VAL A 48 -7.96 -4.17 29.56
N GLY A 49 -6.94 -4.74 28.93
CA GLY A 49 -6.84 -6.17 28.61
C GLY A 49 -5.78 -6.96 29.38
N GLY A 50 -4.99 -6.32 30.26
CA GLY A 50 -3.76 -6.93 30.78
C GLY A 50 -2.61 -6.88 29.76
N SER A 51 -1.44 -7.43 30.08
CA SER A 51 -0.16 -7.19 29.37
C SER A 51 -0.32 -7.15 27.84
N ALA A 52 0.05 -6.02 27.23
CA ALA A 52 0.02 -5.82 25.77
C ALA A 52 0.85 -6.86 25.01
N ASN A 53 1.78 -7.51 25.71
CA ASN A 53 2.63 -8.55 25.19
C ASN A 53 2.15 -9.92 25.69
N LEU A 54 1.79 -10.79 24.75
CA LEU A 54 1.58 -12.22 25.00
C LEU A 54 2.91 -12.99 25.14
N ASP A 55 4.04 -12.29 25.27
CA ASP A 55 5.38 -12.89 25.36
C ASP A 55 5.52 -13.90 26.52
N GLY A 56 4.70 -13.79 27.56
CA GLY A 56 4.62 -14.75 28.67
C GLY A 56 3.55 -15.83 28.54
N ALA A 57 2.66 -15.76 27.55
CA ALA A 57 1.60 -16.76 27.33
C ALA A 57 2.17 -17.93 26.53
N TRP A 58 2.47 -19.04 27.21
CA TRP A 58 3.15 -20.24 26.70
C TRP A 58 4.64 -20.08 26.39
N VAL A 59 5.42 -19.79 27.43
CA VAL A 59 6.85 -20.14 27.42
C VAL A 59 6.96 -21.63 27.75
N VAL A 60 7.36 -22.45 26.78
CA VAL A 60 7.79 -23.84 27.03
C VAL A 60 9.30 -23.80 27.28
N PRO A 61 9.78 -23.87 28.54
CA PRO A 61 11.21 -23.77 28.82
C PRO A 61 11.93 -25.03 28.35
N LEU A 62 12.71 -24.92 27.29
CA LEU A 62 13.65 -25.94 26.82
C LEU A 62 15.02 -25.64 27.44
N ARG A 63 15.18 -25.98 28.73
CA ARG A 63 16.36 -25.75 29.59
C ARG A 63 16.65 -24.30 30.00
N THR A 64 16.66 -24.08 31.31
CA THR A 64 17.41 -23.00 31.94
C THR A 64 18.90 -23.40 31.96
N LEU A 65 19.75 -22.67 31.27
CA LEU A 65 21.19 -22.68 31.54
C LEU A 65 21.49 -21.39 32.29
N HIS A 66 22.00 -21.54 33.52
CA HIS A 66 22.47 -20.51 34.46
C HIS A 66 21.41 -19.74 35.27
N GLU A 67 21.27 -20.14 36.54
CA GLU A 67 20.87 -19.25 37.63
C GLU A 67 21.99 -18.21 37.84
N GLY A 68 21.72 -16.92 37.67
CA GLY A 68 22.64 -15.88 38.19
C GLY A 68 22.74 -14.54 37.47
N THR A 69 22.04 -14.27 36.37
CA THR A 69 22.03 -12.94 35.73
C THR A 69 20.60 -12.44 35.48
N PRO A 70 20.33 -11.11 35.54
CA PRO A 70 18.97 -10.55 35.43
C PRO A 70 18.36 -10.60 34.02
N GLN A 71 18.97 -11.34 33.10
CA GLN A 71 18.44 -11.57 31.77
C GLN A 71 18.24 -13.08 31.63
N GLU A 72 17.04 -13.53 31.99
CA GLU A 72 16.56 -14.85 31.65
C GLU A 72 16.40 -14.93 30.12
N GLU A 73 17.48 -15.30 29.43
CA GLU A 73 17.41 -15.66 28.02
C GLU A 73 16.79 -17.05 27.92
N VAL A 74 15.46 -17.10 28.02
CA VAL A 74 14.69 -18.34 27.83
C VAL A 74 14.72 -18.69 26.35
N VAL A 75 15.60 -19.60 25.97
CA VAL A 75 15.61 -20.23 24.64
C VAL A 75 14.49 -21.28 24.59
N GLY A 76 13.26 -20.81 24.58
CA GLY A 76 12.05 -21.58 24.29
C GLY A 76 11.41 -21.10 22.99
N ILE A 77 10.59 -21.93 22.34
CA ILE A 77 9.77 -21.47 21.21
C ILE A 77 8.72 -20.51 21.79
N GLN A 78 8.97 -19.21 21.64
CA GLN A 78 8.08 -18.14 22.11
C GLN A 78 6.91 -17.99 21.12
N VAL A 79 5.99 -18.95 21.15
CA VAL A 79 4.74 -18.91 20.36
C VAL A 79 3.93 -17.65 20.71
N GLY A 80 4.03 -17.20 21.96
CA GLY A 80 3.42 -15.96 22.45
C GLY A 80 3.86 -14.71 21.68
N THR A 81 5.14 -14.60 21.31
CA THR A 81 5.69 -13.44 20.58
C THR A 81 5.20 -13.39 19.13
N VAL A 82 5.05 -14.53 18.48
CA VAL A 82 4.47 -14.60 17.13
C VAL A 82 2.99 -14.21 17.16
N MET A 83 2.23 -14.69 18.15
CA MET A 83 0.83 -14.31 18.32
C MET A 83 0.68 -12.82 18.64
N SER A 84 1.56 -12.28 19.50
CA SER A 84 1.63 -10.85 19.81
C SER A 84 1.89 -10.01 18.55
N ALA A 85 2.84 -10.44 17.71
CA ALA A 85 3.13 -9.76 16.44
C ALA A 85 1.93 -9.77 15.47
N VAL A 86 1.16 -10.86 15.41
CA VAL A 86 -0.05 -10.94 14.58
C VAL A 86 -1.14 -9.99 15.10
N VAL A 87 -1.36 -9.95 16.42
CA VAL A 87 -2.33 -9.04 17.03
C VAL A 87 -1.95 -7.58 16.77
N ASN A 88 -0.68 -7.23 16.98
CA ASN A 88 -0.16 -5.90 16.68
C ASN A 88 -0.32 -5.55 15.19
N PHE A 89 -0.02 -6.47 14.28
CA PHE A 89 -0.23 -6.27 12.85
C PHE A 89 -1.70 -5.95 12.52
N VAL A 90 -2.65 -6.68 13.10
CA VAL A 90 -4.09 -6.43 12.91
C VAL A 90 -4.49 -5.06 13.44
N ILE A 91 -3.94 -4.64 14.59
CA ILE A 91 -4.19 -3.32 15.17
C ILE A 91 -3.65 -2.21 14.27
N VAL A 92 -2.39 -2.31 13.83
CA VAL A 92 -1.77 -1.38 12.89
C VAL A 92 -2.60 -1.28 11.60
N ALA A 93 -2.98 -2.41 11.02
CA ALA A 93 -3.81 -2.45 9.82
C ALA A 93 -5.17 -1.76 10.03
N ALA A 94 -5.81 -1.98 11.19
CA ALA A 94 -7.06 -1.33 11.54
C ALA A 94 -6.89 0.20 11.67
N VAL A 95 -5.82 0.67 12.32
CA VAL A 95 -5.51 2.10 12.46
C VAL A 95 -5.28 2.75 11.09
N VAL A 96 -4.52 2.11 10.19
CA VAL A 96 -4.29 2.64 8.83
C VAL A 96 -5.60 2.67 8.03
N TYR A 97 -6.40 1.60 8.11
CA TYR A 97 -7.65 1.49 7.39
C TYR A 97 -8.69 2.53 7.86
N PHE A 98 -8.90 2.65 9.17
CA PHE A 98 -9.88 3.60 9.72
C PHE A 98 -9.36 5.04 9.74
N GLY A 99 -8.09 5.25 10.05
CA GLY A 99 -7.49 6.57 10.18
C GLY A 99 -7.21 7.27 8.85
N ILE A 100 -6.86 6.53 7.80
CA ILE A 100 -6.47 7.12 6.50
C ILE A 100 -7.33 6.63 5.36
N LEU A 101 -7.47 5.32 5.20
CA LEU A 101 -8.15 4.80 4.01
C LEU A 101 -9.63 5.18 4.00
N THR A 102 -10.29 5.15 5.16
CA THR A 102 -11.70 5.55 5.30
C THR A 102 -11.95 7.03 4.98
N PRO A 103 -11.24 8.02 5.58
CA PRO A 103 -11.44 9.43 5.22
C PRO A 103 -11.01 9.74 3.79
N VAL A 104 -9.92 9.13 3.28
CA VAL A 104 -9.50 9.31 1.88
C VAL A 104 -10.57 8.76 0.94
N ASN A 105 -11.09 7.55 1.19
CA ASN A 105 -12.16 6.97 0.38
C ASN A 105 -13.46 7.79 0.46
N ARG A 106 -13.79 8.35 1.63
CA ARG A 106 -14.93 9.27 1.78
C ARG A 106 -14.72 10.55 0.99
N LEU A 107 -13.54 11.17 1.05
CA LEU A 107 -13.21 12.37 0.29
C LEU A 107 -13.23 12.13 -1.22
N LEU A 108 -12.68 11.00 -1.67
CA LEU A 108 -12.72 10.58 -3.07
C LEU A 108 -14.16 10.30 -3.54
N ALA A 109 -15.01 9.69 -2.69
CA ALA A 109 -16.42 9.48 -3.00
C ALA A 109 -17.21 10.79 -3.09
N LEU A 110 -16.86 11.79 -2.29
CA LEU A 110 -17.45 13.14 -2.37
C LEU A 110 -17.00 13.88 -3.63
N ARG A 111 -15.71 13.77 -4.02
CA ARG A 111 -15.21 14.31 -5.30
C ARG A 111 -15.89 13.66 -6.51
N LYS A 112 -16.05 12.33 -6.51
CA LYS A 112 -16.79 11.58 -7.55
C LYS A 112 -18.28 11.91 -7.64
N LYS A 113 -18.87 12.54 -6.62
CA LYS A 113 -20.26 13.02 -6.63
C LYS A 113 -20.40 14.47 -7.15
N GLY A 114 -19.32 15.25 -7.14
CA GLY A 114 -19.30 16.65 -7.59
C GLY A 114 -18.78 16.83 -9.01
N GLU A 115 -17.94 15.92 -9.49
CA GLU A 115 -17.55 15.83 -10.89
C GLU A 115 -18.37 14.72 -11.54
N VAL A 116 -19.27 15.08 -12.46
CA VAL A 116 -19.47 14.22 -13.64
C VAL A 116 -18.06 13.91 -14.10
N ALA A 117 -17.63 12.66 -13.94
CA ALA A 117 -16.30 12.23 -14.31
C ALA A 117 -16.07 12.76 -15.73
N ALA A 118 -15.26 13.81 -15.87
CA ALA A 118 -14.59 14.05 -17.12
C ALA A 118 -13.85 12.73 -17.31
N PRO A 119 -14.26 11.89 -18.28
CA PRO A 119 -13.62 10.61 -18.49
C PRO A 119 -12.15 10.95 -18.58
N ALA A 120 -11.32 10.30 -17.73
CA ALA A 120 -9.87 10.51 -17.70
C ALA A 120 -9.45 10.72 -19.14
N ALA A 121 -9.01 11.94 -19.48
CA ALA A 121 -8.85 12.37 -20.87
C ALA A 121 -8.19 11.19 -21.58
N PRO A 122 -8.83 10.60 -22.60
CA PRO A 122 -8.34 9.34 -23.16
C PRO A 122 -6.86 9.55 -23.42
N ALA A 123 -6.01 8.61 -22.98
CA ALA A 123 -4.57 8.73 -23.19
C ALA A 123 -4.34 9.17 -24.64
N GLU A 124 -3.34 10.03 -24.92
CA GLU A 124 -3.12 10.54 -26.29
C GLU A 124 -3.15 9.41 -27.32
N ASP A 125 -2.62 8.25 -26.96
CA ASP A 125 -2.71 7.03 -27.77
C ASP A 125 -4.15 6.60 -28.10
N VAL A 126 -5.08 6.65 -27.15
CA VAL A 126 -6.50 6.33 -27.36
C VAL A 126 -7.19 7.39 -28.23
N LEU A 127 -6.82 8.68 -28.10
CA LEU A 127 -7.31 9.74 -28.99
C LEU A 127 -6.80 9.53 -30.41
N LEU A 128 -5.49 9.33 -30.56
CA LEU A 128 -4.83 9.04 -31.83
C LEU A 128 -5.39 7.78 -32.48
N LEU A 129 -5.63 6.70 -31.72
CA LEU A 129 -6.25 5.48 -32.22
C LEU A 129 -7.71 5.70 -32.65
N THR A 130 -8.43 6.58 -31.97
CA THR A 130 -9.80 6.96 -32.36
C THR A 130 -9.78 7.76 -33.67
N GLU A 131 -8.86 8.71 -33.80
CA GLU A 131 -8.65 9.48 -35.04
C GLU A 131 -8.22 8.56 -36.19
N ILE A 132 -7.28 7.65 -35.97
CA ILE A 132 -6.83 6.66 -36.97
C ILE A 132 -7.98 5.75 -37.38
N ARG A 133 -8.79 5.26 -36.44
CA ARG A 133 -9.99 4.46 -36.73
C ARG A 133 -10.96 5.24 -37.62
N ASP A 134 -11.22 6.50 -37.29
CA ASP A 134 -12.17 7.32 -38.03
C ASP A 134 -11.63 7.69 -39.42
N LEU A 135 -10.32 7.92 -39.57
CA LEU A 135 -9.66 8.10 -40.86
C LEU A 135 -9.70 6.84 -41.71
N LEU A 136 -9.43 5.66 -41.12
CA LEU A 136 -9.54 4.37 -41.80
C LEU A 136 -10.99 4.05 -42.19
N ALA A 137 -11.98 4.36 -41.35
CA ALA A 137 -13.39 4.19 -41.67
C ALA A 137 -13.82 5.07 -42.85
N ARG A 138 -13.33 6.32 -42.92
CA ARG A 138 -13.54 7.22 -44.06
C ARG A 138 -12.87 6.71 -45.33
N GLN A 139 -11.69 6.11 -45.21
CA GLN A 139 -10.94 5.54 -46.34
C GLN A 139 -11.56 4.23 -46.85
N ALA A 140 -12.07 3.39 -45.95
CA ALA A 140 -12.83 2.17 -46.25
C ALA A 140 -14.23 2.48 -46.84
N GLY A 141 -14.80 3.65 -46.53
CA GLY A 141 -16.04 4.17 -47.11
C GLY A 141 -15.96 4.57 -48.60
N GLY A 142 -14.77 4.52 -49.21
CA GLY A 142 -14.57 4.68 -50.67
C GLY A 142 -14.99 3.46 -51.50
N THR A 143 -15.38 2.37 -50.86
CA THR A 143 -16.02 1.20 -51.49
C THR A 143 -17.36 0.97 -50.83
N THR A 144 -18.42 1.51 -51.43
CA THR A 144 -19.82 1.34 -51.01
C THR A 144 -20.18 -0.14 -50.80
N PRO A 145 -20.53 -0.58 -49.58
CA PRO A 145 -21.31 -1.82 -49.41
C PRO A 145 -22.76 -1.55 -49.85
N PRO A 146 -23.46 -2.53 -50.46
CA PRO A 146 -24.81 -2.34 -50.97
C PRO A 146 -25.76 -1.88 -49.84
N PRO A 147 -26.76 -1.02 -50.13
CA PRO A 147 -27.72 -0.60 -49.13
C PRO A 147 -28.42 -1.84 -48.57
N ALA A 148 -28.35 -2.03 -47.25
CA ALA A 148 -29.09 -3.07 -46.56
C ALA A 148 -30.57 -2.91 -46.90
N ALA A 149 -31.12 -3.90 -47.59
CA ALA A 149 -32.53 -3.99 -47.92
C ALA A 149 -33.34 -3.91 -46.63
N ARG A 150 -34.26 -2.95 -46.60
CA ARG A 150 -35.33 -2.89 -45.60
C ARG A 150 -36.38 -3.91 -46.03
N ASP A 151 -36.54 -4.96 -45.23
CA ASP A 151 -37.75 -5.78 -45.10
C ASP A 151 -37.99 -6.05 -43.61
#